data_AF-A0A964Q2D7-F1
#
_entry.id   AF-A0A964Q2D7-F1
#
_cell.length_a   1.000
_cell.length_b   1.000
_cell.length_c   1.000
_cell.angle_alpha   90.00
_cell.angle_beta   90.00
_cell.angle_gamma   90.00
#
_symmetry.space_group_name_H-M   'P 1'
#
loop_
_entity.id
_entity.type
_entity.pdbx_description
1 polymer ?
#
loop_
_entity_poly.entity_id
_entity_poly.type
_entity_poly.pdbx_seq_one_letter_code
_entity_poly.pdbx_strand_id
1 'polypeptide(L)'
;MLKSLKFMAVLSLLVVCPTLIGLGWWQRDYLLGWYLTRNLLHAQGPEKNSCLESLARLGENAQFPLLDHLDQAQPTQARDLVQALAKLIDSWGGLSSPPSSRCLSRLTLRFSGFSNSAQAEVLRQVFAWIPRDQPEKSLPLLGESTRLMLGEAIHRGNPEAMEPALEIARKLAPVASNEMKTRLHEVTRHVLDKGSSELKIKAIQWTLVNGIGEIPQIANCLQDRSAEVRRAAMIACAPALEQVSVDNLLPSLHDADPETRSLCEAALIARGLKPEQIRLGKLLTDPAATRRLQVLDSLLEDPDIDASVWLRKLSHDPSPAVRVAALRVMSNLETVDLSDRMDQMARSDPNQTVAILADYYLRSTRLRSR
;
A
#
# COMPACT_ATOMS: atom_id res chain seq x y z
N MET A 1 -16.62 -8.59 73.80
CA MET A 1 -16.33 -9.52 72.66
C MET A 1 -17.55 -9.95 71.87
N LEU A 2 -18.69 -10.32 72.48
CA LEU A 2 -19.87 -10.81 71.71
C LEU A 2 -20.52 -9.81 70.73
N LYS A 3 -20.39 -8.49 70.96
CA LYS A 3 -20.95 -7.46 70.07
C LYS A 3 -20.14 -7.27 68.78
N SER A 4 -18.82 -7.49 68.78
CA SER A 4 -18.01 -7.35 67.55
C SER A 4 -18.16 -8.55 66.62
N LEU A 5 -18.41 -9.76 67.14
CA LEU A 5 -18.64 -10.95 66.32
C LEU A 5 -19.94 -10.87 65.51
N LYS A 6 -21.02 -10.36 66.12
CA LYS A 6 -22.30 -10.11 65.44
C LYS A 6 -22.19 -9.01 64.39
N PHE A 7 -21.43 -7.95 64.69
CA PHE A 7 -21.17 -6.87 63.73
C PHE A 7 -20.35 -7.36 62.53
N MET A 8 -19.30 -8.16 62.76
CA MET A 8 -18.48 -8.76 61.70
C MET A 8 -19.27 -9.76 60.84
N ALA A 9 -20.16 -10.56 61.44
CA ALA A 9 -21.01 -11.48 60.69
C ALA A 9 -22.07 -10.76 59.85
N VAL A 10 -22.64 -9.67 60.35
CA VAL A 10 -23.58 -8.83 59.59
C VAL A 10 -22.84 -8.10 58.46
N LEU A 11 -21.64 -7.59 58.71
CA LEU A 11 -20.81 -6.94 57.70
C LEU A 11 -20.34 -7.94 56.62
N SER A 12 -19.96 -9.16 57.00
CA SER A 12 -19.61 -10.20 56.03
C SER A 12 -20.82 -10.61 55.20
N LEU A 13 -22.01 -10.73 55.79
CA LEU A 13 -23.23 -11.03 55.02
C LEU A 13 -23.59 -9.89 54.06
N LEU A 14 -23.42 -8.63 54.48
CA LEU A 14 -23.66 -7.44 53.67
C LEU A 14 -22.66 -7.23 52.53
N VAL A 15 -21.45 -7.77 52.64
CA VAL A 15 -20.41 -7.64 51.60
C VAL A 15 -20.31 -8.90 50.74
N VAL A 16 -20.36 -10.09 51.36
CA VAL A 16 -20.14 -11.38 50.67
C VAL A 16 -21.38 -11.83 49.90
N CYS A 17 -22.60 -11.63 50.41
CA CYS A 17 -23.79 -12.03 49.65
C CYS A 17 -24.01 -11.19 48.39
N PRO A 18 -23.89 -9.84 48.40
CA PRO A 18 -24.03 -9.05 47.17
C PRO A 18 -22.91 -9.31 46.17
N THR A 19 -21.69 -9.60 46.63
CA THR A 19 -20.58 -9.95 45.73
C THR A 19 -20.78 -11.31 45.08
N LEU A 20 -21.25 -12.33 45.81
CA LEU A 20 -21.59 -13.64 45.24
C LEU A 20 -22.80 -13.58 44.30
N ILE A 21 -23.82 -12.78 44.63
CA ILE A 21 -24.97 -12.54 43.75
C ILE A 21 -24.53 -11.79 42.48
N GLY A 22 -23.69 -10.78 42.61
CA GLY A 22 -23.11 -10.04 41.48
C GLY A 22 -22.23 -10.92 40.58
N LEU A 23 -21.41 -11.80 41.17
CA LEU A 23 -20.61 -12.80 40.45
C LEU A 23 -21.48 -13.79 39.67
N GLY A 24 -22.55 -14.30 40.29
CA GLY A 24 -23.50 -15.19 39.63
C GLY A 24 -24.26 -14.53 38.48
N TRP A 25 -24.60 -13.25 38.62
CA TRP A 25 -25.24 -12.47 37.55
C TRP A 25 -24.28 -12.19 36.38
N TRP A 26 -23.02 -11.85 36.67
CA TRP A 26 -22.02 -11.62 35.64
C TRP A 26 -21.70 -12.90 34.85
N GLN A 27 -21.60 -14.04 35.54
CA GLN A 27 -21.45 -15.35 34.88
C GLN A 27 -22.66 -15.71 34.04
N ARG A 28 -23.87 -15.39 34.50
CA ARG A 28 -25.10 -15.61 33.72
C ARG A 28 -25.06 -14.85 32.40
N ASP A 29 -24.76 -13.56 32.43
CA ASP A 29 -24.76 -12.73 31.22
C ASP A 29 -23.67 -13.16 30.23
N TYR A 30 -22.49 -13.56 30.74
CA TYR A 30 -21.43 -14.11 29.90
C TYR A 30 -21.85 -15.43 29.25
N LEU A 31 -22.43 -16.37 30.01
CA LEU A 31 -22.89 -17.67 29.49
C LEU A 31 -24.03 -17.50 28.49
N LEU A 32 -24.98 -16.60 28.76
CA LEU A 32 -26.05 -16.25 27.82
C LEU A 32 -25.49 -15.60 26.56
N GLY A 33 -24.50 -14.72 26.69
CA GLY A 33 -23.78 -14.14 25.56
C GLY A 33 -23.12 -15.23 24.70
N TRP A 34 -22.39 -16.16 25.32
CA TRP A 34 -21.75 -17.27 24.62
C TRP A 34 -22.77 -18.17 23.90
N TYR A 35 -23.88 -18.51 24.58
CA TYR A 35 -24.96 -19.30 23.99
C TYR A 35 -25.60 -18.60 22.78
N LEU A 36 -25.92 -17.31 22.90
CA LEU A 36 -26.51 -16.54 21.82
C LEU A 36 -25.54 -16.31 20.66
N THR A 37 -24.25 -16.09 20.94
CA THR A 37 -23.20 -16.04 19.91
C THR A 37 -23.12 -17.37 19.16
N ARG A 38 -23.12 -18.49 19.88
CA ARG A 38 -23.11 -19.81 19.23
C ARG A 38 -24.36 -20.05 18.40
N ASN A 39 -25.54 -19.65 18.88
CA ASN A 39 -26.78 -19.75 18.12
C ASN A 39 -26.76 -18.87 16.87
N LEU A 40 -26.24 -17.64 16.97
CA LEU A 40 -26.08 -16.75 15.82
C LEU A 40 -25.26 -17.42 14.70
N LEU A 41 -24.20 -18.15 15.06
CA LEU A 41 -23.33 -18.85 14.11
C LEU A 41 -23.99 -20.04 13.41
N HIS A 42 -25.07 -20.60 13.97
CA HIS A 42 -25.79 -21.76 13.40
C HIS A 42 -27.16 -21.39 12.82
N ALA A 43 -27.73 -20.24 13.23
CA ALA A 43 -29.04 -19.78 12.81
C ALA A 43 -29.09 -19.43 11.31
N GLN A 44 -30.26 -19.57 10.69
CA GLN A 44 -30.51 -19.17 9.29
C GLN A 44 -31.70 -18.21 9.18
N GLY A 45 -31.60 -17.27 8.24
CA GLY A 45 -32.69 -16.36 7.90
C GLY A 45 -33.20 -15.52 9.08
N PRO A 46 -34.51 -15.54 9.40
CA PRO A 46 -35.12 -14.65 10.39
C PRO A 46 -34.64 -14.88 11.83
N GLU A 47 -34.17 -16.08 12.16
CA GLU A 47 -33.66 -16.43 13.49
C GLU A 47 -32.39 -15.65 13.86
N LYS A 48 -31.58 -15.28 12.85
CA LYS A 48 -30.38 -14.45 13.06
C LYS A 48 -30.76 -13.07 13.62
N ASN A 49 -31.81 -12.46 13.11
CA ASN A 49 -32.24 -11.15 13.59
C ASN A 49 -32.68 -11.18 15.05
N SER A 50 -33.38 -12.24 15.46
CA SER A 50 -33.76 -12.44 16.86
C SER A 50 -32.54 -12.64 17.77
N CYS A 51 -31.53 -13.39 17.33
CA CYS A 51 -30.27 -13.55 18.06
C CYS A 51 -29.53 -12.21 18.21
N LEU A 52 -29.47 -11.42 17.14
CA LEU A 52 -28.85 -10.10 17.14
C LEU A 52 -29.53 -9.12 18.11
N GLU A 53 -30.87 -9.08 18.13
CA GLU A 53 -31.63 -8.27 19.09
C GLU A 53 -31.43 -8.72 20.53
N SER A 54 -31.38 -10.04 20.75
CA SER A 54 -31.15 -10.61 22.08
C SER A 54 -29.74 -10.31 22.59
N LEU A 55 -28.73 -10.38 21.72
CA LEU A 55 -27.36 -9.96 22.05
C LEU A 55 -27.30 -8.47 22.39
N ALA A 56 -27.97 -7.61 21.62
CA ALA A 56 -28.01 -6.17 21.91
C ALA A 56 -28.60 -5.86 23.30
N ARG A 57 -29.61 -6.63 23.74
CA ARG A 57 -30.24 -6.46 25.07
C ARG A 57 -29.38 -6.91 26.25
N LEU A 58 -28.41 -7.81 26.05
CA LEU A 58 -27.49 -8.26 27.10
C LEU A 58 -26.46 -7.20 27.51
N GLY A 59 -26.29 -6.15 26.71
CA GLY A 59 -25.40 -5.03 27.05
C GLY A 59 -23.91 -5.37 26.92
N GLU A 60 -23.07 -4.71 27.74
CA GLU A 60 -21.60 -4.70 27.56
C GLU A 60 -20.97 -6.10 27.62
N ASN A 61 -21.53 -7.04 28.39
CA ASN A 61 -20.97 -8.38 28.57
C ASN A 61 -21.04 -9.25 27.30
N ALA A 62 -21.97 -8.97 26.38
CA ALA A 62 -22.11 -9.73 25.14
C ALA A 62 -20.91 -9.54 24.18
N GLN A 63 -20.11 -8.49 24.34
CA GLN A 63 -18.98 -8.23 23.46
C GLN A 63 -17.86 -9.28 23.58
N PHE A 64 -17.64 -9.85 24.78
CA PHE A 64 -16.53 -10.76 25.04
C PHE A 64 -16.64 -12.05 24.22
N PRO A 65 -17.75 -12.82 24.29
CA PRO A 65 -17.88 -14.02 23.47
C PRO A 65 -17.88 -13.70 21.96
N LEU A 66 -18.38 -12.54 21.53
CA LEU A 66 -18.28 -12.13 20.13
C LEU A 66 -16.84 -11.94 19.68
N LEU A 67 -16.03 -11.22 20.47
CA LEU A 67 -14.60 -11.02 20.18
C LEU A 67 -13.83 -12.35 20.23
N ASP A 68 -14.15 -13.25 21.16
CA ASP A 68 -13.51 -14.57 21.26
C ASP A 68 -13.70 -15.43 20.01
N HIS A 69 -14.88 -15.35 19.38
CA HIS A 69 -15.16 -16.14 18.19
C HIS A 69 -14.57 -15.54 16.90
N LEU A 70 -14.13 -14.28 16.89
CA LEU A 70 -13.47 -13.66 15.72
C LEU A 70 -12.08 -14.25 15.43
N ASP A 71 -11.41 -14.81 16.44
CA ASP A 71 -10.08 -15.42 16.31
C ASP A 71 -10.07 -16.58 15.30
N GLN A 72 -11.19 -17.33 15.19
CA GLN A 72 -11.30 -18.52 14.34
C GLN A 72 -12.48 -18.46 13.36
N ALA A 73 -13.07 -17.27 13.16
CA ALA A 73 -14.27 -17.11 12.35
C ALA A 73 -14.02 -17.38 10.87
N GLN A 74 -14.91 -18.17 10.26
CA GLN A 74 -15.03 -18.29 8.80
C GLN A 74 -15.64 -17.02 8.18
N PRO A 75 -15.55 -16.78 6.86
CA PRO A 75 -15.98 -15.52 6.25
C PRO A 75 -17.43 -15.10 6.56
N THR A 76 -18.39 -16.02 6.48
CA THR A 76 -19.80 -15.74 6.79
C THR A 76 -20.02 -15.49 8.28
N GLN A 77 -19.31 -16.22 9.14
CA GLN A 77 -19.36 -16.09 10.59
C GLN A 77 -18.76 -14.75 11.04
N ALA A 78 -17.63 -14.34 10.45
CA ALA A 78 -17.00 -13.05 10.72
C ALA A 78 -17.98 -11.89 10.46
N ARG A 79 -18.71 -11.94 9.34
CA ARG A 79 -19.78 -10.99 9.01
C ARG A 79 -20.86 -10.92 10.07
N ASP A 80 -21.43 -12.05 10.46
CA ASP A 80 -22.50 -12.09 11.45
C ASP A 80 -22.01 -11.57 12.83
N LEU A 81 -20.80 -11.94 13.25
CA LEU A 81 -20.18 -11.53 14.52
C LEU A 81 -19.91 -10.01 14.54
N VAL A 82 -19.33 -9.46 13.48
CA VAL A 82 -19.07 -8.02 13.36
C VAL A 82 -20.38 -7.23 13.29
N GLN A 83 -21.40 -7.75 12.59
CA GLN A 83 -22.73 -7.15 12.56
C GLN A 83 -23.38 -7.13 13.96
N ALA A 84 -23.18 -8.17 14.77
CA ALA A 84 -23.63 -8.20 16.16
C ALA A 84 -22.91 -7.14 17.01
N LEU A 85 -21.60 -6.98 16.86
CA LEU A 85 -20.84 -5.92 17.52
C LEU A 85 -21.30 -4.52 17.11
N ALA A 86 -21.63 -4.32 15.83
CA ALA A 86 -22.17 -3.06 15.34
C ALA A 86 -23.52 -2.73 15.98
N LYS A 87 -24.45 -3.70 16.01
CA LYS A 87 -25.75 -3.54 16.68
C LYS A 87 -25.62 -3.28 18.18
N LEU A 88 -24.63 -3.88 18.85
CA LEU A 88 -24.31 -3.60 20.25
C LEU A 88 -23.90 -2.13 20.44
N ILE A 89 -22.97 -1.65 19.62
CA ILE A 89 -22.54 -0.24 19.63
C ILE A 89 -23.71 0.71 19.39
N ASP A 90 -24.59 0.40 18.44
CA ASP A 90 -25.78 1.20 18.17
C ASP A 90 -26.73 1.22 19.38
N SER A 91 -26.93 0.08 20.04
CA SER A 91 -27.77 -0.04 21.24
C SER A 91 -27.26 0.76 22.44
N TRP A 92 -25.95 1.05 22.49
CA TRP A 92 -25.33 1.87 23.53
C TRP A 92 -25.43 3.38 23.25
N GLY A 93 -26.08 3.78 22.16
CA GLY A 93 -26.16 5.17 21.72
C GLY A 93 -25.04 5.57 20.74
N GLY A 94 -24.45 4.59 20.04
CA GLY A 94 -23.45 4.80 19.00
C GLY A 94 -22.03 4.97 19.54
N LEU A 95 -21.12 5.43 18.68
CA LEU A 95 -19.67 5.48 18.95
C LEU A 95 -19.26 6.45 20.06
N SER A 96 -20.07 7.47 20.34
CA SER A 96 -19.80 8.45 21.38
C SER A 96 -20.00 7.90 22.80
N SER A 97 -20.63 6.73 22.94
CA SER A 97 -20.91 6.15 24.25
C SER A 97 -19.63 5.59 24.90
N PRO A 98 -19.46 5.70 26.24
CA PRO A 98 -18.32 5.09 26.92
C PRO A 98 -18.17 3.57 26.72
N PRO A 99 -19.27 2.76 26.69
CA PRO A 99 -19.19 1.34 26.36
C PRO A 99 -18.65 1.08 24.94
N SER A 100 -19.05 1.88 23.95
CA SER A 100 -18.55 1.77 22.57
C SER A 100 -17.05 2.04 22.49
N SER A 101 -16.55 3.07 23.18
CA SER A 101 -15.11 3.37 23.23
C SER A 101 -14.29 2.23 23.83
N ARG A 102 -14.77 1.61 24.92
CA ARG A 102 -14.11 0.42 25.51
C ARG A 102 -14.14 -0.78 24.57
N CYS A 103 -15.24 -1.00 23.89
CA CYS A 103 -15.37 -2.07 22.90
C CYS A 103 -14.41 -1.87 21.72
N LEU A 104 -14.31 -0.67 21.18
CA LEU A 104 -13.35 -0.32 20.12
C LEU A 104 -11.92 -0.55 20.56
N SER A 105 -11.56 -0.10 21.78
CA SER A 105 -10.21 -0.32 22.33
C SER A 105 -9.87 -1.80 22.42
N ARG A 106 -10.80 -2.64 22.91
CA ARG A 106 -10.61 -4.10 22.97
C ARG A 106 -10.48 -4.73 21.58
N LEU A 107 -11.32 -4.29 20.64
CA LEU A 107 -11.30 -4.74 19.26
C LEU A 107 -9.95 -4.38 18.59
N THR A 108 -9.42 -3.18 18.82
CA THR A 108 -8.10 -2.77 18.34
C THR A 108 -6.98 -3.61 18.94
N LEU A 109 -7.00 -3.83 20.27
CA LEU A 109 -5.97 -4.63 20.96
C LEU A 109 -5.92 -6.08 20.49
N ARG A 110 -7.08 -6.66 20.13
CA ARG A 110 -7.18 -8.05 19.67
C ARG A 110 -7.12 -8.21 18.16
N PHE A 111 -7.11 -7.12 17.40
CA PHE A 111 -7.21 -7.14 15.94
C PHE A 111 -6.19 -8.06 15.28
N SER A 112 -4.96 -8.06 15.79
CA SER A 112 -3.86 -8.88 15.26
C SER A 112 -4.01 -10.38 15.52
N GLY A 113 -4.92 -10.79 16.40
CA GLY A 113 -5.26 -12.20 16.70
C GLY A 113 -6.48 -12.72 15.94
N PHE A 114 -7.26 -11.84 15.30
CA PHE A 114 -8.43 -12.24 14.53
C PHE A 114 -8.07 -13.00 13.25
N SER A 115 -9.01 -13.82 12.76
CA SER A 115 -8.88 -14.46 11.45
C SER A 115 -8.79 -13.43 10.33
N ASN A 116 -8.23 -13.81 9.18
CA ASN A 116 -8.08 -12.88 8.05
C ASN A 116 -9.41 -12.24 7.61
N SER A 117 -10.47 -13.05 7.55
CA SER A 117 -11.80 -12.57 7.17
C SER A 117 -12.44 -11.71 8.27
N ALA A 118 -12.18 -11.99 9.54
CA ALA A 118 -12.60 -11.15 10.65
C ALA A 118 -11.92 -9.78 10.63
N GLN A 119 -10.60 -9.72 10.37
CA GLN A 119 -9.90 -8.45 10.19
C GLN A 119 -10.49 -7.61 9.05
N ALA A 120 -10.74 -8.24 7.90
CA ALA A 120 -11.36 -7.56 6.76
C ALA A 120 -12.74 -7.00 7.09
N GLU A 121 -13.58 -7.80 7.75
CA GLU A 121 -14.93 -7.39 8.09
C GLU A 121 -14.97 -6.30 9.17
N VAL A 122 -14.07 -6.36 10.15
CA VAL A 122 -13.90 -5.29 11.13
C VAL A 122 -13.55 -3.97 10.44
N LEU A 123 -12.64 -3.98 9.47
CA LEU A 123 -12.31 -2.77 8.71
C LEU A 123 -13.49 -2.30 7.84
N ARG A 124 -14.27 -3.20 7.23
CA ARG A 124 -15.51 -2.82 6.52
C ARG A 124 -16.50 -2.13 7.47
N GLN A 125 -16.63 -2.62 8.70
CA GLN A 125 -17.49 -2.00 9.69
C GLN A 125 -16.96 -0.64 10.15
N VAL A 126 -15.65 -0.49 10.33
CA VAL A 126 -15.01 0.81 10.57
C VAL A 126 -15.31 1.79 9.43
N PHE A 127 -15.21 1.34 8.17
CA PHE A 127 -15.57 2.15 7.01
C PHE A 127 -17.05 2.59 7.02
N ALA A 128 -17.95 1.69 7.41
CA ALA A 128 -19.38 1.95 7.50
C ALA A 128 -19.73 2.99 8.58
N TRP A 129 -18.97 3.02 9.68
CA TRP A 129 -19.15 4.00 10.75
C TRP A 129 -18.63 5.41 10.41
N ILE A 130 -17.87 5.57 9.34
CA ILE A 130 -17.46 6.90 8.88
C ILE A 130 -18.62 7.44 8.01
N PRO A 131 -19.24 8.59 8.32
CA PRO A 131 -20.24 9.19 7.44
C PRO A 131 -19.65 9.52 6.07
N ARG A 132 -20.47 9.46 5.01
CA ARG A 132 -20.02 9.88 3.67
C ARG A 132 -19.79 11.38 3.58
N ASP A 133 -20.67 12.16 4.20
CA ASP A 133 -20.68 13.62 4.03
C ASP A 133 -19.82 14.37 5.04
N GLN A 134 -19.52 13.76 6.19
CA GLN A 134 -18.83 14.39 7.32
C GLN A 134 -17.84 13.41 7.99
N PRO A 135 -16.82 12.93 7.25
CA PRO A 135 -15.85 11.95 7.78
C PRO A 135 -15.04 12.48 8.98
N GLU A 136 -14.83 13.79 9.07
CA GLU A 136 -14.11 14.46 10.15
C GLU A 136 -14.77 14.27 11.53
N LYS A 137 -16.09 14.08 11.58
CA LYS A 137 -16.81 13.85 12.85
C LYS A 137 -16.48 12.50 13.49
N SER A 138 -16.04 11.52 12.70
CA SER A 138 -15.67 10.20 13.20
C SER A 138 -14.21 10.13 13.66
N LEU A 139 -13.36 11.08 13.28
CA LEU A 139 -11.92 11.04 13.60
C LEU A 139 -11.61 11.09 15.10
N PRO A 140 -12.26 11.94 15.93
CA PRO A 140 -12.01 11.93 17.38
C PRO A 140 -12.39 10.61 18.06
N LEU A 141 -13.33 9.87 17.47
CA LEU A 141 -13.87 8.63 18.04
C LEU A 141 -13.15 7.37 17.54
N LEU A 142 -12.77 7.35 16.26
CA LEU A 142 -12.23 6.17 15.58
C LEU A 142 -10.78 6.33 15.14
N GLY A 143 -10.23 7.55 15.14
CA GLY A 143 -8.96 7.87 14.48
C GLY A 143 -7.81 6.99 14.96
N GLU A 144 -7.57 6.93 16.27
CA GLU A 144 -6.45 6.17 16.81
C GLU A 144 -6.64 4.65 16.63
N SER A 145 -7.83 4.14 16.92
CA SER A 145 -8.18 2.72 16.72
C SER A 145 -8.02 2.30 15.26
N THR A 146 -8.51 3.11 14.32
CA THR A 146 -8.36 2.90 12.88
C THR A 146 -6.89 2.89 12.48
N ARG A 147 -6.11 3.86 12.95
CA ARG A 147 -4.67 3.97 12.63
C ARG A 147 -3.91 2.72 13.05
N LEU A 148 -4.17 2.22 14.26
CA LEU A 148 -3.54 1.01 14.79
C LEU A 148 -3.97 -0.25 14.01
N MET A 149 -5.26 -0.41 13.75
CA MET A 149 -5.77 -1.56 12.98
C MET A 149 -5.22 -1.60 11.55
N LEU A 150 -5.10 -0.45 10.87
CA LEU A 150 -4.48 -0.37 9.55
C LEU A 150 -3.00 -0.78 9.59
N GLY A 151 -2.25 -0.36 10.63
CA GLY A 151 -0.85 -0.75 10.82
C GLY A 151 -0.69 -2.26 11.00
N GLU A 152 -1.53 -2.88 11.83
CA GLU A 152 -1.54 -4.33 12.04
C GLU A 152 -1.94 -5.10 10.77
N ALA A 153 -2.90 -4.60 9.99
CA ALA A 153 -3.31 -5.21 8.73
C ALA A 153 -2.15 -5.26 7.71
N ILE A 154 -1.37 -4.17 7.61
CA ILE A 154 -0.16 -4.11 6.77
C ILE A 154 0.89 -5.10 7.28
N HIS A 155 1.19 -5.09 8.58
CA HIS A 155 2.23 -5.93 9.17
C HIS A 155 1.95 -7.43 8.98
N ARG A 156 0.68 -7.83 9.08
CA ARG A 156 0.26 -9.22 8.84
C ARG A 156 0.20 -9.60 7.36
N GLY A 157 0.16 -8.61 6.46
CA GLY A 157 0.05 -8.84 5.02
C GLY A 157 -1.26 -9.53 4.61
N ASN A 158 -2.37 -9.24 5.32
CA ASN A 158 -3.66 -9.88 5.06
C ASN A 158 -4.31 -9.28 3.78
N PRO A 159 -4.42 -10.03 2.67
CA PRO A 159 -4.92 -9.49 1.41
C PRO A 159 -6.41 -9.15 1.47
N GLU A 160 -7.22 -9.87 2.25
CA GLU A 160 -8.67 -9.60 2.39
C GLU A 160 -8.93 -8.28 3.12
N ALA A 161 -8.04 -7.89 4.03
CA ALA A 161 -8.13 -6.65 4.78
C ALA A 161 -7.64 -5.43 3.97
N MET A 162 -6.88 -5.62 2.90
CA MET A 162 -6.33 -4.51 2.12
C MET A 162 -7.38 -3.72 1.34
N GLU A 163 -8.42 -4.39 0.83
CA GLU A 163 -9.52 -3.69 0.16
C GLU A 163 -10.23 -2.68 1.09
N PRO A 164 -10.80 -3.08 2.24
CA PRO A 164 -11.44 -2.13 3.15
C PRO A 164 -10.44 -1.13 3.74
N ALA A 165 -9.17 -1.51 3.94
CA ALA A 165 -8.13 -0.56 4.34
C ALA A 165 -7.94 0.57 3.32
N LEU A 166 -7.93 0.25 2.02
CA LEU A 166 -7.83 1.24 0.95
C LEU A 166 -9.08 2.11 0.86
N GLU A 167 -10.27 1.55 1.10
CA GLU A 167 -11.52 2.34 1.15
C GLU A 167 -11.54 3.34 2.31
N ILE A 168 -11.07 2.93 3.49
CA ILE A 168 -10.87 3.82 4.65
C ILE A 168 -9.86 4.91 4.29
N ALA A 169 -8.72 4.53 3.69
CA ALA A 169 -7.70 5.49 3.27
C ALA A 169 -8.27 6.54 2.34
N ARG A 170 -9.08 6.11 1.35
CA ARG A 170 -9.74 7.02 0.42
C ARG A 170 -10.67 8.02 1.11
N LYS A 171 -11.43 7.56 2.09
CA LYS A 171 -12.45 8.38 2.77
C LYS A 171 -11.86 9.34 3.78
N LEU A 172 -10.80 8.95 4.48
CA LEU A 172 -10.19 9.74 5.55
C LEU A 172 -9.07 10.66 5.06
N ALA A 173 -8.44 10.37 3.92
CA ALA A 173 -7.31 11.13 3.40
C ALA A 173 -7.47 12.67 3.42
N PRO A 174 -8.62 13.24 2.98
CA PRO A 174 -8.80 14.69 2.94
C PRO A 174 -8.81 15.37 4.32
N VAL A 175 -9.23 14.64 5.36
CA VAL A 175 -9.49 15.17 6.71
C VAL A 175 -8.52 14.64 7.77
N ALA A 176 -7.65 13.70 7.41
CA ALA A 176 -6.74 13.01 8.32
C ALA A 176 -5.65 13.91 8.91
N SER A 177 -5.23 13.63 10.15
CA SER A 177 -4.02 14.18 10.76
C SER A 177 -2.76 13.69 10.03
N ASN A 178 -1.59 14.28 10.31
CA ASN A 178 -0.34 13.86 9.69
C ASN A 178 0.02 12.39 9.99
N GLU A 179 -0.15 11.94 11.24
CA GLU A 179 0.12 10.56 11.66
C GLU A 179 -0.81 9.57 10.97
N MET A 180 -2.09 9.94 10.82
CA MET A 180 -3.04 9.13 10.07
C MET A 180 -2.66 9.11 8.58
N LYS A 181 -2.34 10.26 7.97
CA LYS A 181 -1.89 10.32 6.56
C LYS A 181 -0.70 9.41 6.32
N THR A 182 0.34 9.42 7.17
CA THR A 182 1.47 8.50 7.06
C THR A 182 1.00 7.04 7.01
N ARG A 183 0.05 6.67 7.87
CA ARG A 183 -0.51 5.31 7.85
C ARG A 183 -1.29 5.00 6.58
N LEU A 184 -2.07 5.94 6.07
CA LEU A 184 -2.80 5.78 4.80
C LEU A 184 -1.83 5.62 3.62
N HIS A 185 -0.73 6.37 3.59
CA HIS A 185 0.34 6.22 2.61
C HIS A 185 0.99 4.83 2.66
N GLU A 186 1.23 4.30 3.86
CA GLU A 186 1.76 2.93 4.03
C GLU A 186 0.79 1.87 3.47
N VAL A 187 -0.52 2.01 3.70
CA VAL A 187 -1.54 1.11 3.12
C VAL A 187 -1.47 1.15 1.61
N THR A 188 -1.50 2.34 1.00
CA THR A 188 -1.45 2.50 -0.45
C THR A 188 -0.18 1.91 -1.04
N ARG A 189 0.98 2.16 -0.42
CA ARG A 189 2.26 1.60 -0.86
C ARG A 189 2.29 0.08 -0.78
N HIS A 190 1.75 -0.49 0.30
CA HIS A 190 1.64 -1.94 0.46
C HIS A 190 0.75 -2.55 -0.64
N VAL A 191 -0.37 -1.90 -0.95
CA VAL A 191 -1.27 -2.33 -2.04
C VAL A 191 -0.57 -2.26 -3.41
N LEU A 192 0.16 -1.18 -3.70
CA LEU A 192 0.89 -1.04 -4.98
C LEU A 192 1.96 -2.13 -5.16
N ASP A 193 2.64 -2.52 -4.09
CA ASP A 193 3.67 -3.59 -4.13
C ASP A 193 3.05 -4.99 -4.17
N LYS A 194 2.19 -5.33 -3.21
CA LYS A 194 1.72 -6.70 -2.94
C LYS A 194 0.26 -6.99 -3.30
N GLY A 195 -0.52 -5.97 -3.63
CA GLY A 195 -1.94 -6.11 -3.91
C GLY A 195 -2.25 -6.88 -5.21
N SER A 196 -3.50 -7.33 -5.35
CA SER A 196 -4.02 -7.85 -6.61
C SER A 196 -4.08 -6.74 -7.67
N SER A 197 -4.13 -7.11 -8.95
CA SER A 197 -4.22 -6.14 -10.05
C SER A 197 -5.38 -5.16 -9.89
N GLU A 198 -6.55 -5.65 -9.44
CA GLU A 198 -7.72 -4.80 -9.17
C GLU A 198 -7.45 -3.76 -8.07
N LEU A 199 -6.83 -4.19 -6.96
CA LEU A 199 -6.50 -3.29 -5.86
C LEU A 199 -5.41 -2.27 -6.24
N LYS A 200 -4.41 -2.68 -7.02
CA LYS A 200 -3.40 -1.77 -7.57
C LYS A 200 -4.04 -0.68 -8.43
N ILE A 201 -4.95 -1.05 -9.34
CA ILE A 201 -5.67 -0.09 -10.17
C ILE A 201 -6.49 0.89 -9.32
N LYS A 202 -7.25 0.39 -8.33
CA LYS A 202 -7.99 1.23 -7.38
C LYS A 202 -7.06 2.21 -6.64
N ALA A 203 -5.89 1.75 -6.19
CA ALA A 203 -4.89 2.58 -5.51
C ALA A 203 -4.28 3.67 -6.42
N ILE A 204 -3.98 3.33 -7.67
CA ILE A 204 -3.48 4.28 -8.67
C ILE A 204 -4.52 5.36 -8.97
N GLN A 205 -5.76 4.95 -9.28
CA GLN A 205 -6.86 5.87 -9.56
C GLN A 205 -7.12 6.82 -8.39
N TRP A 206 -7.09 6.30 -7.17
CA TRP A 206 -7.25 7.11 -5.96
C TRP A 206 -6.16 8.17 -5.81
N THR A 207 -4.90 7.77 -6.04
CA THR A 207 -3.73 8.66 -5.95
C THR A 207 -3.88 9.84 -6.91
N LEU A 208 -4.39 9.61 -8.12
CA LEU A 208 -4.62 10.66 -9.11
C LEU A 208 -5.67 11.68 -8.69
N VAL A 209 -6.77 11.23 -8.07
CA VAL A 209 -7.87 12.11 -7.65
C VAL A 209 -7.48 13.00 -6.47
N ASN A 210 -6.66 12.50 -5.55
CA ASN A 210 -6.41 13.17 -4.27
C ASN A 210 -5.03 13.85 -4.18
N GLY A 211 -4.16 13.69 -5.18
CA GLY A 211 -2.81 14.26 -5.17
C GLY A 211 -1.92 13.69 -4.06
N ILE A 212 -2.28 12.53 -3.50
CA ILE A 212 -1.57 11.89 -2.39
C ILE A 212 -0.41 11.09 -3.00
N GLY A 213 0.72 11.79 -3.16
CA GLY A 213 1.85 11.42 -4.01
C GLY A 213 2.60 10.15 -3.61
N GLU A 214 2.16 9.02 -4.15
CA GLU A 214 2.97 7.79 -4.28
C GLU A 214 3.44 7.59 -5.73
N ILE A 215 3.66 8.68 -6.47
CA ILE A 215 4.02 8.64 -7.89
C ILE A 215 5.28 7.79 -8.14
N PRO A 216 6.38 7.88 -7.35
CA PRO A 216 7.54 7.01 -7.54
C PRO A 216 7.20 5.51 -7.39
N GLN A 217 6.31 5.16 -6.46
CA GLN A 217 5.84 3.79 -6.24
C GLN A 217 4.92 3.33 -7.38
N ILE A 218 4.10 4.23 -7.93
CA ILE A 218 3.29 3.97 -9.12
C ILE A 218 4.19 3.75 -10.34
N ALA A 219 5.32 4.45 -10.45
CA ALA A 219 6.27 4.23 -11.54
C ALA A 219 6.83 2.78 -11.55
N ASN A 220 6.97 2.13 -10.39
CA ASN A 220 7.33 0.70 -10.33
C ASN A 220 6.24 -0.21 -10.96
N CYS A 221 4.98 0.22 -10.94
CA CYS A 221 3.86 -0.50 -11.54
C CYS A 221 3.88 -0.45 -13.09
N LEU A 222 4.76 0.36 -13.70
CA LEU A 222 5.03 0.31 -15.15
C LEU A 222 5.63 -1.03 -15.60
N GLN A 223 6.17 -1.81 -14.65
CA GLN A 223 6.73 -3.15 -14.91
C GLN A 223 5.85 -4.25 -14.31
N ASP A 224 4.59 -3.95 -13.94
CA ASP A 224 3.68 -4.95 -13.38
C ASP A 224 3.34 -6.04 -14.40
N ARG A 225 3.01 -7.25 -13.91
CA ARG A 225 2.64 -8.38 -14.78
C ARG A 225 1.34 -8.14 -15.52
N SER A 226 0.37 -7.45 -14.90
CA SER A 226 -0.92 -7.13 -15.51
C SER A 226 -0.81 -5.90 -16.41
N ALA A 227 -1.29 -6.04 -17.66
CA ALA A 227 -1.30 -4.95 -18.62
C ALA A 227 -2.22 -3.80 -18.15
N GLU A 228 -3.35 -4.12 -17.51
CA GLU A 228 -4.28 -3.14 -16.92
C GLU A 228 -3.59 -2.25 -15.89
N VAL A 229 -2.74 -2.84 -15.03
CA VAL A 229 -1.97 -2.10 -14.03
C VAL A 229 -0.93 -1.21 -14.71
N ARG A 230 -0.20 -1.71 -15.71
CA ARG A 230 0.78 -0.91 -16.46
C ARG A 230 0.14 0.27 -17.18
N ARG A 231 -1.04 0.08 -17.79
CA ARG A 231 -1.83 1.16 -18.41
C ARG A 231 -2.23 2.22 -17.39
N ALA A 232 -2.80 1.80 -16.25
CA ALA A 232 -3.19 2.72 -15.18
C ALA A 232 -1.98 3.52 -14.66
N ALA A 233 -0.85 2.83 -14.45
CA ALA A 233 0.39 3.45 -14.03
C ALA A 233 0.94 4.45 -15.06
N MET A 234 0.88 4.13 -16.35
CA MET A 234 1.31 5.03 -17.43
C MET A 234 0.47 6.31 -17.46
N ILE A 235 -0.86 6.20 -17.36
CA ILE A 235 -1.77 7.35 -17.27
C ILE A 235 -1.43 8.22 -16.06
N ALA A 236 -1.13 7.59 -14.92
CA ALA A 236 -0.79 8.30 -13.71
C ALA A 236 0.58 8.99 -13.76
N CYS A 237 1.57 8.35 -14.40
CA CYS A 237 2.92 8.88 -14.51
C CYS A 237 3.05 9.96 -15.60
N ALA A 238 2.23 9.91 -16.65
CA ALA A 238 2.30 10.82 -17.79
C ALA A 238 2.38 12.32 -17.40
N PRO A 239 1.48 12.86 -16.54
CA PRO A 239 1.53 14.27 -16.14
C PRO A 239 2.60 14.58 -15.06
N ALA A 240 3.19 13.58 -14.42
CA ALA A 240 4.09 13.76 -13.27
C ALA A 240 5.56 13.99 -13.69
N LEU A 241 5.82 15.10 -14.37
CA LEU A 241 7.12 15.48 -14.92
C LEU A 241 8.24 15.60 -13.88
N GLU A 242 7.93 16.10 -12.69
CA GLU A 242 8.91 16.34 -11.62
C GLU A 242 9.30 15.05 -10.88
N GLN A 243 8.38 14.08 -10.80
CA GLN A 243 8.55 12.87 -10.01
C GLN A 243 8.92 11.64 -10.85
N VAL A 244 8.58 11.62 -12.14
CA VAL A 244 8.88 10.51 -13.06
C VAL A 244 9.65 11.06 -14.24
N SER A 245 10.91 10.67 -14.37
CA SER A 245 11.74 11.09 -15.50
C SER A 245 11.27 10.43 -16.80
N VAL A 246 11.67 11.00 -17.93
CA VAL A 246 11.46 10.40 -19.26
C VAL A 246 12.07 9.00 -19.33
N ASP A 247 13.23 8.79 -18.73
CA ASP A 247 13.95 7.51 -18.73
C ASP A 247 13.17 6.39 -18.04
N ASN A 248 12.32 6.72 -17.06
CA ASN A 248 11.44 5.74 -16.43
C ASN A 248 10.34 5.24 -17.38
N LEU A 249 9.91 6.08 -18.34
CA LEU A 249 8.83 5.74 -19.27
C LEU A 249 9.33 4.97 -20.49
N LEU A 250 10.52 5.33 -21.00
CA LEU A 250 11.08 4.80 -22.26
C LEU A 250 11.02 3.26 -22.40
N PRO A 251 11.31 2.44 -21.38
CA PRO A 251 11.19 0.98 -21.50
C PRO A 251 9.79 0.50 -21.92
N SER A 252 8.74 1.25 -21.60
CA SER A 252 7.34 0.93 -21.95
C SER A 252 7.05 1.11 -23.45
N LEU A 253 7.96 1.69 -24.23
CA LEU A 253 7.87 1.70 -25.71
C LEU A 253 7.99 0.31 -26.33
N HIS A 254 8.51 -0.66 -25.56
CA HIS A 254 8.66 -2.06 -25.93
C HIS A 254 7.69 -2.97 -25.19
N ASP A 255 6.66 -2.41 -24.55
CA ASP A 255 5.67 -3.21 -23.82
C ASP A 255 5.02 -4.26 -24.73
N ALA A 256 4.71 -5.45 -24.17
CA ALA A 256 4.01 -6.50 -24.92
C ALA A 256 2.59 -6.05 -25.30
N ASP A 257 1.93 -5.26 -24.46
CA ASP A 257 0.60 -4.72 -24.66
C ASP A 257 0.63 -3.49 -25.59
N PRO A 258 -0.06 -3.54 -26.76
CA PRO A 258 -0.02 -2.45 -27.73
C PRO A 258 -0.62 -1.14 -27.21
N GLU A 259 -1.62 -1.21 -26.32
CA GLU A 259 -2.23 -0.03 -25.73
C GLU A 259 -1.27 0.66 -24.76
N THR A 260 -0.55 -0.09 -23.93
CA THR A 260 0.51 0.44 -23.06
C THR A 260 1.60 1.14 -23.88
N ARG A 261 2.02 0.58 -25.02
CA ARG A 261 2.98 1.26 -25.93
C ARG A 261 2.45 2.58 -26.46
N SER A 262 1.19 2.60 -26.91
CA SER A 262 0.55 3.81 -27.43
C SER A 262 0.41 4.89 -26.36
N LEU A 263 0.02 4.52 -25.13
CA LEU A 263 -0.04 5.43 -23.99
C LEU A 263 1.35 5.99 -23.63
N CYS A 264 2.40 5.17 -23.69
CA CYS A 264 3.77 5.62 -23.48
C CYS A 264 4.19 6.68 -24.50
N GLU A 265 3.96 6.41 -25.79
CA GLU A 265 4.28 7.34 -26.87
C GLU A 265 3.51 8.66 -26.71
N ALA A 266 2.20 8.60 -26.44
CA ALA A 266 1.38 9.77 -26.17
C ALA A 266 1.88 10.56 -24.94
N ALA A 267 2.28 9.87 -23.87
CA ALA A 267 2.85 10.52 -22.69
C ALA A 267 4.17 11.24 -22.99
N LEU A 268 5.06 10.64 -23.79
CA LEU A 268 6.32 11.26 -24.18
C LEU A 268 6.09 12.48 -25.09
N ILE A 269 5.15 12.40 -26.04
CA ILE A 269 4.76 13.54 -26.89
C ILE A 269 4.18 14.67 -26.03
N ALA A 270 3.30 14.35 -25.08
CA ALA A 270 2.72 15.34 -24.16
C ALA A 270 3.78 16.02 -23.28
N ARG A 271 4.91 15.36 -23.05
CA ARG A 271 6.10 15.91 -22.36
C ARG A 271 7.04 16.68 -23.28
N GLY A 272 6.68 16.86 -24.55
CA GLY A 272 7.41 17.67 -25.53
C GLY A 272 8.50 16.93 -26.30
N LEU A 273 8.58 15.59 -26.21
CA LEU A 273 9.54 14.84 -27.01
C LEU A 273 9.11 14.82 -28.48
N LYS A 274 10.08 15.07 -29.36
CA LYS A 274 9.90 14.96 -30.81
C LYS A 274 9.98 13.50 -31.26
N PRO A 275 9.40 13.14 -32.43
CA PRO A 275 9.46 11.79 -32.98
C PRO A 275 10.89 11.22 -33.06
N GLU A 276 11.88 12.04 -33.38
CA GLU A 276 13.29 11.64 -33.50
C GLU A 276 13.87 11.26 -32.13
N GLN A 277 13.53 12.01 -31.08
CA GLN A 277 13.94 11.73 -29.71
C GLN A 277 13.27 10.46 -29.17
N ILE A 278 12.01 10.22 -29.53
CA ILE A 278 11.30 8.97 -29.18
C ILE A 278 11.93 7.79 -29.91
N ARG A 279 12.30 7.94 -31.20
CA ARG A 279 13.03 6.90 -31.97
C ARG A 279 14.34 6.54 -31.27
N LEU A 280 15.13 7.53 -30.88
CA LEU A 280 16.37 7.32 -30.13
C LEU A 280 16.13 6.66 -28.77
N GLY A 281 15.12 7.12 -28.02
CA GLY A 281 14.74 6.53 -26.74
C GLY A 281 14.31 5.06 -26.88
N LYS A 282 13.61 4.73 -27.96
CA LYS A 282 13.24 3.35 -28.31
C LYS A 282 14.48 2.50 -28.60
N LEU A 283 15.43 3.01 -29.39
CA LEU A 283 16.69 2.30 -29.62
C LEU A 283 17.47 2.12 -28.32
N LEU A 284 17.58 3.15 -27.49
CA LEU A 284 18.32 3.14 -26.22
C LEU A 284 17.77 2.11 -25.23
N THR A 285 16.46 1.89 -25.21
CA THR A 285 15.79 0.98 -24.27
C THR A 285 15.39 -0.35 -24.88
N ASP A 286 15.82 -0.63 -26.12
CA ASP A 286 15.51 -1.89 -26.79
C ASP A 286 16.06 -3.09 -26.00
N PRO A 287 15.29 -4.18 -25.82
CA PRO A 287 15.77 -5.37 -25.13
C PRO A 287 17.05 -5.97 -25.74
N ALA A 288 17.21 -5.88 -27.06
CA ALA A 288 18.35 -6.41 -27.78
C ALA A 288 19.53 -5.42 -27.78
N ALA A 289 20.67 -5.82 -27.23
CA ALA A 289 21.88 -4.98 -27.19
C ALA A 289 22.36 -4.53 -28.58
N THR A 290 22.14 -5.35 -29.62
CA THR A 290 22.47 -5.01 -31.01
C THR A 290 21.64 -3.85 -31.54
N ARG A 291 20.37 -3.72 -31.10
CA ARG A 291 19.52 -2.56 -31.42
C ARG A 291 19.99 -1.32 -30.67
N ARG A 292 20.36 -1.46 -29.40
CA ARG A 292 20.89 -0.34 -28.60
C ARG A 292 22.18 0.25 -29.18
N LEU A 293 23.02 -0.56 -29.83
CA LEU A 293 24.20 -0.07 -30.55
C LEU A 293 23.86 0.90 -31.69
N GLN A 294 22.70 0.78 -32.32
CA GLN A 294 22.26 1.66 -33.42
C GLN A 294 22.03 3.11 -32.97
N VAL A 295 21.97 3.38 -31.66
CA VAL A 295 22.00 4.75 -31.13
C VAL A 295 23.28 5.45 -31.61
N LEU A 296 24.42 4.76 -31.63
CA LEU A 296 25.71 5.34 -32.04
C LEU A 296 25.69 5.79 -33.51
N ASP A 297 25.03 5.04 -34.39
CA ASP A 297 24.90 5.41 -35.80
C ASP A 297 24.11 6.72 -35.92
N SER A 298 23.01 6.84 -35.17
CA SER A 298 22.19 8.06 -35.17
C SER A 298 22.91 9.28 -34.59
N LEU A 299 23.81 9.09 -33.60
CA LEU A 299 24.63 10.19 -33.05
C LEU A 299 25.68 10.71 -34.04
N LEU A 300 26.13 9.87 -34.99
CA LEU A 300 27.10 10.26 -36.02
C LEU A 300 26.43 10.92 -37.22
N GLU A 301 25.17 10.56 -37.50
CA GLU A 301 24.40 11.09 -38.62
C GLU A 301 23.79 12.48 -38.35
N ASP A 302 23.48 12.79 -37.08
CA ASP A 302 22.77 14.02 -36.71
C ASP A 302 23.59 14.87 -35.71
N PRO A 303 24.21 15.97 -36.17
CA PRO A 303 25.04 16.84 -35.33
C PRO A 303 24.21 17.70 -34.35
N ASP A 304 22.89 17.81 -34.52
CA ASP A 304 22.04 18.57 -33.61
C ASP A 304 21.75 17.78 -32.31
N ILE A 305 22.08 16.49 -32.29
CA ILE A 305 21.93 15.64 -31.12
C ILE A 305 23.16 15.78 -30.21
N ASP A 306 22.93 16.15 -28.96
CA ASP A 306 23.98 16.20 -27.95
C ASP A 306 24.52 14.78 -27.62
N ALA A 307 25.53 14.36 -28.38
CA ALA A 307 26.16 13.05 -28.25
C ALA A 307 26.71 12.80 -26.83
N SER A 308 27.07 13.84 -26.08
CA SER A 308 27.62 13.70 -24.73
C SER A 308 26.63 13.02 -23.78
N VAL A 309 25.36 13.43 -23.82
CA VAL A 309 24.29 12.92 -22.96
C VAL A 309 24.03 11.44 -23.28
N TRP A 310 23.91 11.11 -24.56
CA TRP A 310 23.62 9.73 -24.99
C TRP A 310 24.77 8.77 -24.74
N LEU A 311 26.01 9.19 -24.99
CA LEU A 311 27.18 8.35 -24.71
C LEU A 311 27.33 8.09 -23.21
N ARG A 312 27.07 9.09 -22.35
CA ARG A 312 27.03 8.87 -20.90
C ARG A 312 25.97 7.84 -20.52
N LYS A 313 24.78 7.85 -21.14
CA LYS A 313 23.76 6.81 -20.92
C LYS A 313 24.24 5.43 -21.39
N LEU A 314 24.73 5.30 -22.62
CA LEU A 314 25.24 4.02 -23.16
C LEU A 314 26.44 3.47 -22.39
N SER A 315 27.24 4.32 -21.75
CA SER A 315 28.35 3.88 -20.88
C SER A 315 27.89 3.21 -19.59
N HIS A 316 26.60 3.26 -19.26
CA HIS A 316 25.99 2.52 -18.15
C HIS A 316 25.16 1.32 -18.63
N ASP A 317 25.21 0.99 -19.93
CA ASP A 317 24.42 -0.12 -20.48
C ASP A 317 24.77 -1.45 -19.78
N PRO A 318 23.79 -2.32 -19.49
CA PRO A 318 24.07 -3.63 -18.90
C PRO A 318 25.01 -4.49 -19.75
N SER A 319 24.97 -4.36 -21.08
CA SER A 319 25.83 -5.09 -22.00
C SER A 319 27.23 -4.48 -22.09
N PRO A 320 28.30 -5.24 -21.76
CA PRO A 320 29.68 -4.77 -21.92
C PRO A 320 30.00 -4.33 -23.35
N ALA A 321 29.42 -5.00 -24.37
CA ALA A 321 29.65 -4.66 -25.78
C ALA A 321 29.15 -3.24 -26.12
N VAL A 322 27.99 -2.83 -25.57
CA VAL A 322 27.46 -1.48 -25.76
C VAL A 322 28.36 -0.45 -25.07
N ARG A 323 28.83 -0.75 -23.84
CA ARG A 323 29.77 0.13 -23.13
C ARG A 323 31.09 0.31 -23.85
N VAL A 324 31.67 -0.76 -24.42
CA VAL A 324 32.89 -0.68 -25.25
C VAL A 324 32.67 0.16 -26.50
N ALA A 325 31.53 -0.02 -27.18
CA ALA A 325 31.22 0.73 -28.38
C ALA A 325 31.05 2.24 -28.08
N ALA A 326 30.35 2.58 -27.00
CA ALA A 326 30.23 3.94 -26.52
C ALA A 326 31.60 4.54 -26.19
N LEU A 327 32.44 3.81 -25.43
CA LEU A 327 33.80 4.22 -25.09
C LEU A 327 34.67 4.51 -26.33
N ARG A 328 34.57 3.67 -27.37
CA ARG A 328 35.27 3.91 -28.64
C ARG A 328 34.86 5.24 -29.26
N VAL A 329 33.56 5.53 -29.30
CA VAL A 329 33.02 6.78 -29.85
C VAL A 329 33.44 7.97 -28.98
N MET A 330 33.39 7.86 -27.64
CA MET A 330 33.87 8.89 -26.71
C MET A 330 35.34 9.26 -26.98
N SER A 331 36.20 8.28 -27.25
CA SER A 331 37.63 8.52 -27.48
C SER A 331 37.96 9.23 -28.80
N ASN A 332 37.00 9.28 -29.72
CA ASN A 332 37.15 9.87 -31.05
C ASN A 332 36.33 11.15 -31.24
N LEU A 333 35.50 11.53 -30.26
CA LEU A 333 34.77 12.79 -30.28
C LEU A 333 35.69 13.92 -29.84
N GLU A 334 36.04 14.79 -30.77
CA GLU A 334 36.88 15.97 -30.49
C GLU A 334 36.09 17.13 -29.89
N THR A 335 34.77 17.15 -30.09
CA THR A 335 33.89 18.26 -29.71
C THR A 335 33.51 18.26 -28.23
N VAL A 336 33.64 17.12 -27.53
CA VAL A 336 33.21 16.95 -26.14
C VAL A 336 34.26 16.15 -25.37
N ASP A 337 34.75 16.72 -24.27
CA ASP A 337 35.61 15.98 -23.34
C ASP A 337 34.78 15.04 -22.44
N LEU A 338 34.99 13.74 -22.60
CA LEU A 338 34.39 12.66 -21.79
C LEU A 338 35.46 11.87 -21.03
N SER A 339 36.67 12.43 -20.88
CA SER A 339 37.80 11.79 -20.21
C SER A 339 37.51 11.44 -18.75
N ASP A 340 36.69 12.24 -18.07
CA ASP A 340 36.21 11.98 -16.70
C ASP A 340 35.46 10.65 -16.61
N ARG A 341 34.54 10.41 -17.55
CA ARG A 341 33.74 9.19 -17.59
C ARG A 341 34.60 7.99 -17.97
N MET A 342 35.53 8.15 -18.89
CA MET A 342 36.47 7.11 -19.28
C MET A 342 37.38 6.68 -18.11
N ASP A 343 37.90 7.63 -17.32
CA ASP A 343 38.67 7.33 -16.10
C ASP A 343 37.83 6.58 -15.05
N GLN A 344 36.55 6.96 -14.88
CA GLN A 344 35.65 6.24 -13.99
C GLN A 344 35.45 4.78 -14.46
N MET A 345 35.17 4.56 -15.76
CA MET A 345 35.03 3.21 -16.33
C MET A 345 36.32 2.39 -16.15
N ALA A 346 37.48 2.99 -16.32
CA ALA A 346 38.78 2.32 -16.15
C ALA A 346 38.99 1.80 -14.72
N ARG A 347 38.45 2.49 -13.72
CA ARG A 347 38.63 2.15 -12.30
C ARG A 347 37.57 1.21 -11.76
N SER A 348 36.32 1.33 -12.22
CA SER A 348 35.18 0.70 -11.55
C SER A 348 34.17 0.01 -12.46
N ASP A 349 34.43 -0.15 -13.76
CA ASP A 349 33.52 -0.95 -14.60
C ASP A 349 33.48 -2.41 -14.11
N PRO A 350 32.29 -3.01 -13.94
CA PRO A 350 32.16 -4.38 -13.46
C PRO A 350 32.76 -5.42 -14.43
N ASN A 351 32.94 -5.07 -15.71
CA ASN A 351 33.59 -5.92 -16.69
C ASN A 351 35.04 -5.49 -16.89
N GLN A 352 35.97 -6.39 -16.58
CA GLN A 352 37.41 -6.13 -16.64
C GLN A 352 37.89 -5.72 -18.05
N THR A 353 37.31 -6.27 -19.12
CA THR A 353 37.67 -5.89 -20.50
C THR A 353 37.30 -4.44 -20.78
N VAL A 354 36.13 -3.98 -20.32
CA VAL A 354 35.71 -2.59 -20.46
C VAL A 354 36.67 -1.67 -19.71
N ALA A 355 37.04 -2.02 -18.48
CA ALA A 355 37.98 -1.25 -17.66
C ALA A 355 39.37 -1.11 -18.33
N ILE A 356 39.93 -2.20 -18.85
CA ILE A 356 41.23 -2.20 -19.56
C ILE A 356 41.16 -1.32 -20.81
N LEU A 357 40.10 -1.47 -21.61
CA LEU A 357 39.93 -0.66 -22.82
C LEU A 357 39.74 0.82 -22.48
N ALA A 358 39.09 1.14 -21.37
CA ALA A 358 38.89 2.52 -20.92
C ALA A 358 40.21 3.20 -20.56
N ASP A 359 41.09 2.51 -19.82
CA ASP A 359 42.45 3.00 -19.54
C ASP A 359 43.27 3.19 -20.83
N TYR A 360 43.20 2.21 -21.74
CA TYR A 360 43.88 2.29 -23.04
C TYR A 360 43.45 3.54 -23.84
N TYR A 361 42.14 3.72 -24.03
CA TYR A 361 41.63 4.86 -24.79
C TYR A 361 41.93 6.18 -24.09
N LEU A 362 41.79 6.27 -22.76
CA LEU A 362 42.10 7.47 -21.98
C LEU A 362 43.57 7.91 -22.15
N ARG A 363 44.51 6.96 -22.11
CA ARG A 363 45.93 7.24 -22.39
C ARG A 363 46.12 7.72 -23.83
N SER A 364 45.42 7.12 -24.78
CA SER A 364 45.49 7.51 -26.21
C SER A 364 44.98 8.94 -26.45
N THR A 365 43.90 9.36 -25.79
CA THR A 365 43.32 10.70 -25.95
C THR A 365 44.25 11.76 -25.38
N ARG A 366 44.85 11.50 -24.20
CA ARG A 366 45.85 12.38 -23.58
C ARG A 366 47.11 12.57 -24.41
N LEU A 367 47.48 11.57 -25.20
CA LEU A 367 48.60 11.67 -26.13
C LEU A 367 48.25 12.49 -27.38
N ARG A 368 47.00 12.47 -27.83
CA ARG A 368 46.51 13.29 -28.96
C ARG A 368 46.31 14.77 -28.61
N SER A 369 46.04 15.08 -27.35
CA SER A 369 45.83 16.44 -26.87
C SER A 369 47.12 17.19 -26.48
N ARG A 370 48.29 16.56 -26.63
CA ARG A 370 49.63 17.16 -26.45
C ARG A 370 50.23 17.43 -27.81
#